data_AF-A0A2V8ZGJ0-F1
#
_entry.id   AF-A0A2V8ZGJ0-F1
#
_cell.length_a   1.000
_cell.length_b   1.000
_cell.length_c   1.000
_cell.angle_alpha   90.00
_cell.angle_beta   90.00
_cell.angle_gamma   90.00
#
_symmetry.space_group_name_H-M   'P 1'
#
loop_
_entity.id
_entity.type
_entity.pdbx_description
1 polymer ?
#
loop_
_entity_poly.entity_id
_entity_poly.type
_entity_poly.pdbx_seq_one_letter_code
_entity_poly.pdbx_strand_id
1 'polypeptide(L)'
;MWNAKKPNKPQAVTPESKNSQTDKKGPDTMRPVDSMVGRSTACLGPSLHVKGDITGTVDLLIDGSIEGMLHLHERKLTVDTAAKLKADIDARDVVVYGCVQGNVHATGKIEIKKGGSVIGDWRPHRS
;
A
#
# COMPACT_ATOMS: atom_id res chain seq x y z
N MET A 1 27.12 70.89 12.59
CA MET A 1 26.70 70.26 13.86
C MET A 1 26.28 68.81 13.57
N TRP A 2 26.93 67.88 14.26
CA TRP A 2 26.58 66.47 14.60
C TRP A 2 25.03 66.24 14.70
N ASN A 3 24.39 65.10 14.42
CA ASN A 3 24.80 63.70 14.23
C ASN A 3 23.65 62.85 13.64
N ALA A 4 23.99 61.67 13.10
CA ALA A 4 23.06 60.67 12.55
C ALA A 4 22.81 59.45 13.48
N LYS A 5 21.72 58.71 13.17
CA LYS A 5 21.18 57.40 13.62
C LYS A 5 19.90 57.54 14.47
N LYS A 6 18.78 56.87 14.14
CA LYS A 6 18.55 55.40 14.08
C LYS A 6 17.38 55.01 13.13
N PRO A 7 17.29 53.73 12.67
CA PRO A 7 16.34 53.25 11.66
C PRO A 7 15.03 52.72 12.27
N ASN A 8 13.92 52.73 11.51
CA ASN A 8 12.69 52.03 11.91
C ASN A 8 12.08 51.22 10.75
N LYS A 9 11.57 50.05 11.12
CA LYS A 9 11.08 48.92 10.30
C LYS A 9 9.75 49.22 9.60
N PRO A 10 9.39 48.47 8.54
CA PRO A 10 8.13 48.66 7.81
C PRO A 10 6.87 48.27 8.60
N GLN A 11 5.91 49.19 8.48
CA GLN A 11 4.45 49.20 8.67
C GLN A 11 3.69 47.92 9.05
N ALA A 12 2.88 48.09 10.10
CA ALA A 12 1.68 47.34 10.42
C ALA A 12 0.51 47.77 9.52
N VAL A 13 -0.48 46.91 9.29
CA VAL A 13 -1.90 47.13 9.67
C VAL A 13 -2.76 45.92 9.33
N THR A 14 -3.41 45.38 10.36
CA THR A 14 -4.61 44.52 10.29
C THR A 14 -5.78 45.33 9.72
N PRO A 15 -6.72 44.69 9.00
CA PRO A 15 -8.12 45.06 9.24
C PRO A 15 -9.07 43.85 9.25
N GLU A 16 -9.80 43.70 10.36
CA GLU A 16 -11.16 43.14 10.35
C GLU A 16 -12.16 44.30 10.22
N SER A 17 -13.07 44.24 9.23
CA SER A 17 -14.42 44.81 9.35
C SER A 17 -15.38 44.28 8.27
N LYS A 18 -16.64 44.20 8.69
CA LYS A 18 -17.80 43.39 8.26
C LYS A 18 -18.51 43.76 6.92
N ASN A 19 -18.97 42.71 6.24
CA ASN A 19 -20.35 42.43 5.76
C ASN A 19 -20.92 43.11 4.48
N SER A 20 -21.23 42.32 3.43
CA SER A 20 -22.61 41.90 3.04
C SER A 20 -22.68 41.26 1.63
N GLN A 21 -23.20 40.02 1.58
CA GLN A 21 -24.08 39.37 0.57
C GLN A 21 -23.71 39.51 -0.93
N THR A 22 -23.59 38.49 -1.76
CA THR A 22 -24.46 37.31 -2.04
C THR A 22 -23.62 36.45 -3.01
N ASP A 23 -23.55 35.12 -2.91
CA ASP A 23 -24.15 34.22 -3.91
C ASP A 23 -23.92 32.75 -3.53
N LYS A 24 -25.03 32.01 -3.44
CA LYS A 24 -25.20 30.58 -3.75
C LYS A 24 -24.39 29.58 -2.91
N LYS A 25 -24.97 29.30 -1.75
CA LYS A 25 -24.80 28.07 -0.95
C LYS A 25 -25.13 26.84 -1.81
N GLY A 26 -24.13 26.24 -2.45
CA GLY A 26 -24.16 24.81 -2.76
C GLY A 26 -23.93 24.05 -1.46
N PRO A 27 -24.61 22.92 -1.20
CA PRO A 27 -24.26 22.11 -0.05
C PRO A 27 -22.86 21.55 -0.32
N ASP A 28 -21.87 22.03 0.42
CA ASP A 28 -20.63 21.32 0.69
C ASP A 28 -21.02 20.00 1.35
N THR A 29 -21.43 19.07 0.49
CA THR A 29 -21.59 17.68 0.83
C THR A 29 -20.17 17.28 1.15
N MET A 30 -19.84 17.27 2.44
CA MET A 30 -18.64 16.64 2.96
C MET A 30 -18.52 15.35 2.17
N ARG A 31 -17.55 15.31 1.24
CA ARG A 31 -17.24 14.09 0.52
C ARG A 31 -17.02 13.09 1.66
N PRO A 32 -17.81 12.02 1.78
CA PRO A 32 -17.54 11.05 2.81
C PRO A 32 -16.07 10.72 2.60
N VAL A 33 -15.25 10.95 3.62
CA VAL A 33 -13.92 10.37 3.66
C VAL A 33 -14.26 8.91 3.49
N ASP A 34 -13.98 8.38 2.29
CA ASP A 34 -14.37 7.03 1.92
C ASP A 34 -13.87 6.20 3.09
N SER A 35 -14.85 5.70 3.86
CA SER A 35 -14.56 5.03 5.10
C SER A 35 -13.72 3.87 4.66
N MET A 36 -12.40 3.99 4.81
CA MET A 36 -11.44 2.92 4.69
C MET A 36 -11.71 1.97 5.85
N VAL A 37 -12.90 1.36 5.85
CA VAL A 37 -13.06 -0.05 6.10
C VAL A 37 -12.51 -0.78 4.86
N GLY A 38 -11.34 -0.34 4.39
CA GLY A 38 -10.52 -1.02 3.43
C GLY A 38 -9.98 -2.20 4.19
N ARG A 39 -10.47 -3.37 3.85
CA ARG A 39 -9.96 -4.68 4.26
C ARG A 39 -8.45 -4.57 4.52
N SER A 40 -8.05 -4.59 5.79
CA SER A 40 -6.68 -4.30 6.20
C SER A 40 -5.73 -5.25 5.48
N THR A 41 -5.02 -4.74 4.47
CA THR A 41 -4.02 -5.51 3.74
C THR A 41 -2.74 -5.45 4.58
N ALA A 42 -2.22 -6.62 4.95
CA ALA A 42 -0.93 -6.70 5.62
C ALA A 42 0.19 -6.46 4.59
N CYS A 43 1.25 -5.78 4.99
CA CYS A 43 2.42 -5.56 4.14
C CYS A 43 3.70 -5.99 4.85
N LEU A 44 4.58 -6.66 4.11
CA LEU A 44 5.93 -7.03 4.52
C LEU A 44 6.91 -6.16 3.72
N GLY A 45 7.60 -5.26 4.41
CA GLY A 45 8.47 -4.26 3.79
C GLY A 45 9.77 -4.83 3.20
N PRO A 46 10.45 -4.07 2.32
CA PRO A 46 11.60 -4.53 1.53
C PRO A 46 12.79 -5.03 2.35
N SER A 47 13.06 -4.40 3.50
CA SER A 47 14.19 -4.75 4.37
C SER A 47 13.91 -5.92 5.32
N LEU A 48 12.72 -6.52 5.25
CA LEU A 48 12.33 -7.62 6.10
C LEU A 48 12.66 -8.97 5.45
N HIS A 49 13.23 -9.85 6.25
CA HIS A 49 13.51 -11.23 5.89
C HIS A 49 12.79 -12.15 6.87
N VAL A 50 11.95 -13.03 6.36
CA VAL A 50 11.22 -14.00 7.17
C VAL A 50 11.69 -15.41 6.83
N LYS A 51 11.95 -16.21 7.87
CA LYS A 51 12.26 -17.63 7.74
C LYS A 51 11.34 -18.44 8.64
N GLY A 52 10.58 -19.35 8.05
CA GLY A 52 9.55 -20.15 8.73
C GLY A 52 8.19 -20.04 8.03
N ASP A 53 7.12 -20.21 8.81
CA ASP A 53 5.76 -20.29 8.28
C ASP A 53 4.98 -19.00 8.51
N ILE A 54 4.28 -18.52 7.48
CA ILE A 54 3.40 -17.37 7.54
C ILE A 54 1.97 -17.85 7.30
N THR A 55 1.07 -17.59 8.25
CA THR A 55 -0.36 -17.89 8.10
C THR A 55 -1.19 -16.63 8.29
N GLY A 56 -2.28 -16.50 7.54
CA GLY A 56 -3.11 -15.31 7.62
C GLY A 56 -4.50 -15.46 7.00
N THR A 57 -5.41 -14.61 7.45
CA THR A 57 -6.80 -14.50 6.97
C THR A 57 -7.09 -13.11 6.39
N VAL A 58 -6.03 -12.38 6.04
CA VAL A 58 -6.07 -11.08 5.36
C VAL A 58 -5.27 -11.13 4.06
N ASP A 59 -5.49 -10.15 3.19
CA ASP A 59 -4.67 -10.01 1.98
C ASP A 59 -3.26 -9.58 2.37
N LEU A 60 -2.26 -10.07 1.66
CA LEU A 60 -0.84 -9.86 1.99
C LEU A 60 -0.07 -9.33 0.79
N LEU A 61 0.66 -8.24 0.99
CA LEU A 61 1.63 -7.66 0.06
C LEU A 61 3.05 -7.90 0.57
N ILE A 62 3.94 -8.38 -0.29
CA ILE A 62 5.30 -8.75 0.09
C ILE A 62 6.29 -8.05 -0.82
N ASP A 63 7.16 -7.24 -0.23
CA ASP A 63 8.28 -6.54 -0.90
C ASP A 63 9.64 -7.12 -0.47
N GLY A 64 9.69 -7.83 0.67
CA GLY A 64 10.92 -8.42 1.22
C GLY A 64 11.25 -9.84 0.74
N SER A 65 12.00 -10.57 1.58
CA SER A 65 12.39 -11.96 1.30
C SER A 65 11.75 -12.95 2.28
N ILE A 66 11.32 -14.10 1.77
CA ILE A 66 10.67 -15.14 2.58
C ILE A 66 11.25 -16.50 2.24
N GLU A 67 11.54 -17.29 3.25
CA GLU A 67 11.96 -18.69 3.13
C GLU A 67 11.07 -19.58 4.01
N GLY A 68 10.33 -20.53 3.44
CA GLY A 68 9.49 -21.47 4.19
C GLY A 68 8.13 -21.74 3.56
N MET A 69 7.03 -21.55 4.30
CA MET A 69 5.67 -21.80 3.81
C MET A 69 4.79 -20.58 4.02
N LEU A 70 3.87 -20.34 3.10
CA LEU A 70 2.94 -19.24 3.17
C LEU A 70 1.52 -19.74 2.89
N HIS A 71 0.65 -19.63 3.89
CA HIS A 71 -0.73 -20.12 3.83
C HIS A 71 -1.73 -19.00 4.12
N LEU A 72 -2.48 -18.59 3.10
CA LEU A 72 -3.48 -17.54 3.18
C LEU A 72 -4.89 -18.08 2.91
N HIS A 73 -5.71 -18.16 3.95
CA HIS A 73 -7.01 -18.82 3.87
C HIS A 73 -8.04 -17.99 3.09
N GLU A 74 -8.29 -18.40 1.85
CA GLU A 74 -9.20 -17.72 0.91
C GLU A 74 -8.83 -16.26 0.60
N ARG A 75 -7.55 -15.89 0.74
CA ARG A 75 -7.06 -14.51 0.54
C ARG A 75 -6.10 -14.36 -0.61
N LYS A 76 -5.84 -13.09 -0.94
CA LYS A 76 -4.94 -12.69 -2.02
C LYS A 76 -3.52 -12.49 -1.49
N LEU A 77 -2.57 -13.11 -2.19
CA LEU A 77 -1.15 -12.79 -2.09
C LEU A 77 -0.73 -11.88 -3.25
N THR A 78 0.02 -10.82 -2.95
CA THR A 78 0.71 -10.00 -3.94
C THR A 78 2.21 -9.99 -3.65
N VAL A 79 3.00 -10.44 -4.62
CA VAL A 79 4.47 -10.43 -4.57
C VAL A 79 4.94 -9.23 -5.38
N ASP A 80 5.55 -8.24 -4.74
CA ASP A 80 6.04 -7.03 -5.37
C ASP A 80 7.29 -7.30 -6.23
N THR A 81 7.73 -6.32 -7.00
CA THR A 81 8.77 -6.43 -8.02
C THR A 81 10.14 -6.79 -7.43
N ALA A 82 10.47 -6.26 -6.26
CA ALA A 82 11.74 -6.53 -5.57
C ALA A 82 11.72 -7.79 -4.70
N ALA A 83 10.53 -8.37 -4.48
CA ALA A 83 10.34 -9.47 -3.56
C ALA A 83 10.94 -10.79 -4.07
N LYS A 84 11.48 -11.57 -3.14
CA LYS A 84 12.10 -12.88 -3.40
C LYS A 84 11.55 -13.92 -2.43
N LEU A 85 10.69 -14.79 -2.93
CA LEU A 85 10.08 -15.84 -2.13
C LEU A 85 10.72 -17.18 -2.49
N LYS A 86 11.25 -17.88 -1.50
CA LYS A 86 11.64 -19.29 -1.58
C LYS A 86 10.70 -20.08 -0.69
N ALA A 87 9.47 -20.26 -1.13
CA ALA A 87 8.42 -20.80 -0.29
C ALA A 87 7.35 -21.55 -1.07
N ASP A 88 6.74 -22.53 -0.41
CA ASP A 88 5.49 -23.12 -0.87
C ASP A 88 4.32 -22.21 -0.48
N ILE A 89 3.50 -21.86 -1.47
CA ILE A 89 2.43 -20.87 -1.36
C ILE A 89 1.09 -21.56 -1.53
N ASP A 90 0.19 -21.38 -0.57
CA ASP A 90 -1.22 -21.74 -0.66
C ASP A 90 -2.08 -20.50 -0.41
N ALA A 91 -2.86 -20.11 -1.42
CA ALA A 91 -3.71 -18.92 -1.37
C ALA A 91 -4.92 -19.06 -2.28
N ARG A 92 -5.86 -18.11 -2.23
CA ARG A 92 -6.92 -18.04 -3.25
C ARG A 92 -6.39 -17.44 -4.54
N ASP A 93 -5.92 -16.21 -4.45
CA ASP A 93 -5.44 -15.46 -5.60
C ASP A 93 -3.97 -15.10 -5.40
N VAL A 94 -3.14 -15.32 -6.41
CA VAL A 94 -1.71 -15.01 -6.36
C VAL A 94 -1.35 -14.07 -7.51
N VAL A 95 -0.81 -12.90 -7.20
CA VAL A 95 -0.29 -11.94 -8.19
C VAL A 95 1.21 -11.78 -8.00
N VAL A 96 1.98 -12.02 -9.06
CA VAL A 96 3.44 -12.05 -9.01
C VAL A 96 4.05 -10.97 -9.91
N TYR A 97 4.68 -9.96 -9.30
CA TYR A 97 5.52 -8.98 -9.98
C TYR A 97 7.02 -9.29 -9.83
N GLY A 98 7.41 -9.98 -8.76
CA GLY A 98 8.81 -10.37 -8.47
C GLY A 98 9.11 -11.85 -8.69
N CYS A 99 9.99 -12.43 -7.87
CA CYS A 99 10.45 -13.80 -8.04
C CYS A 99 9.89 -14.74 -6.95
N VAL A 100 9.29 -15.84 -7.39
CA VAL A 100 8.85 -16.95 -6.54
C VAL A 100 9.57 -18.22 -6.94
N GLN A 101 10.14 -18.92 -5.97
CA GLN A 101 10.77 -20.22 -6.11
C GLN A 101 10.12 -21.19 -5.11
N GLY A 102 9.40 -22.19 -5.60
CA GLY A 102 8.60 -23.10 -4.78
C GLY A 102 7.28 -23.45 -5.45
N ASN A 103 6.47 -24.27 -4.79
CA ASN A 103 5.20 -24.68 -5.35
C ASN A 103 4.12 -23.62 -5.08
N VAL A 104 3.29 -23.33 -6.09
CA VAL A 104 2.19 -22.37 -5.95
C VAL A 104 0.87 -23.08 -6.16
N HIS A 105 0.11 -23.18 -5.07
CA HIS A 105 -1.26 -23.67 -5.06
C HIS A 105 -2.21 -22.48 -4.93
N ALA A 106 -3.08 -22.31 -5.93
CA ALA A 106 -4.10 -21.28 -5.92
C ALA A 106 -5.48 -21.86 -6.21
N THR A 107 -6.44 -21.62 -5.32
CA THR A 107 -7.83 -22.06 -5.52
C THR A 107 -8.64 -21.14 -6.44
N GLY A 108 -8.17 -19.91 -6.65
CA GLY A 108 -8.72 -18.93 -7.57
C GLY A 108 -7.80 -18.77 -8.78
N LYS A 109 -7.17 -17.59 -8.92
CA LYS A 109 -6.32 -17.26 -10.07
C LYS A 109 -4.86 -17.05 -9.70
N ILE A 110 -3.99 -17.35 -10.67
CA ILE A 110 -2.56 -17.00 -10.65
C ILE A 110 -2.30 -16.02 -11.79
N GLU A 111 -1.81 -14.83 -11.45
CA GLU A 111 -1.43 -13.79 -12.42
C GLU A 111 0.05 -13.47 -12.30
N ILE A 112 0.83 -13.82 -13.33
CA ILE A 112 2.23 -13.41 -13.44
C ILE A 112 2.26 -12.12 -14.27
N LYS A 113 2.69 -11.02 -13.64
CA LYS A 113 2.76 -9.68 -14.25
C LYS A 113 4.12 -9.45 -14.89
N LYS A 114 4.29 -8.31 -15.57
CA LYS A 114 5.55 -7.93 -16.23
C LYS A 114 6.68 -7.88 -15.20
N GLY A 115 7.74 -8.66 -15.44
CA GLY A 115 8.88 -8.80 -14.53
C GLY A 115 8.76 -9.94 -13.51
N GLY A 116 7.56 -10.51 -13.36
CA GLY A 116 7.32 -11.63 -12.47
C GLY A 116 7.85 -12.95 -13.02
N SER A 117 8.34 -13.81 -12.15
CA SER A 117 8.79 -15.16 -12.48
C SER A 117 8.45 -16.15 -11.38
N VAL A 118 7.96 -17.33 -11.78
CA VAL A 118 7.68 -18.46 -10.87
C VAL A 118 8.53 -19.64 -11.32
N ILE A 119 9.34 -20.17 -10.41
CA ILE A 119 10.21 -21.34 -10.61
C ILE A 119 9.73 -22.44 -9.68
N GLY A 120 9.03 -23.42 -10.23
CA GLY A 120 8.44 -24.53 -9.49
C GLY A 120 7.16 -25.01 -10.15
N ASP A 121 6.49 -25.97 -9.52
CA ASP A 121 5.18 -26.42 -9.97
C ASP A 121 4.12 -25.42 -9.51
N TRP A 122 3.23 -25.02 -10.43
CA TRP A 122 2.06 -24.24 -10.08
C TRP A 122 0.83 -24.89 -10.68
N ARG A 123 -0.21 -25.04 -9.87
CA ARG A 123 -1.48 -25.61 -10.32
C ARG A 123 -2.58 -24.56 -10.17
N PRO A 124 -3.18 -24.12 -11.30
CA PRO A 124 -4.42 -23.37 -11.23
C PRO A 124 -5.57 -24.30 -10.82
N HIS A 125 -6.60 -23.73 -10.19
CA HIS A 125 -7.83 -24.48 -9.89
C HIS A 125 -8.43 -25.05 -11.18
N ARG A 126 -8.63 -26.38 -11.20
CA ARG A 126 -9.33 -27.09 -12.27
C ARG A 126 -10.79 -27.26 -11.81
N SER A 127 -11.71 -26.53 -12.45
CA SER A 127 -13.16 -26.68 -12.29
C SER A 127 -13.68 -28.00 -12.83
#